data_AF-A0A7X1ZLZ6-F1
#
_entry.id   AF-A0A7X1ZLZ6-F1
#
_cell.length_a   1.000
_cell.length_b   1.000
_cell.length_c   1.000
_cell.angle_alpha   90.00
_cell.angle_beta   90.00
_cell.angle_gamma   90.00
#
_symmetry.space_group_name_H-M   'P 1'
#
loop_
_entity.id
_entity.type
_entity.pdbx_description
1 polymer ?
#
loop_
_entity_poly.entity_id
_entity_poly.type
_entity_poly.pdbx_seq_one_letter_code
_entity_poly.pdbx_strand_id
1 'polypeptide(L)'
;MEVKARVEPSEGKVGDSVTLRVQFARMEGQIKSVYATANHERWQLHKDKEGKYSLNMQIPPFVSPGTYNINTFAENEKKEKIVEVTVPFMVKDEEVEEEPGFSRVNHIIQEMESAKCKTLLKENPLLLEKTENYILSIRVAKRLLSSKTYQTSPFLRKDPGVNKSLIPKRHISRLRKILLAGIEKIDLKSLIGGNLARFEKSIEASLNELEPVRKFAKEYTLHLTANAHIDLAWLWRWKETVQICHDTFSSVVDKMQKYSFTFTQSQAQTYKWIEERYPDLFQKIKKAVLQKKWEIVGGMWAEPDCNLIDGESWVRQILYGKKYFKE
;
A
#
# COMPACT_ATOMS: atom_id res chain seq x y z
N MET A 1 32.36 -5.20 10.97
CA MET A 1 31.77 -3.89 11.31
C MET A 1 30.48 -4.14 12.07
N GLU A 2 30.29 -3.57 13.26
CA GLU A 2 29.09 -3.85 14.07
C GLU A 2 28.19 -2.60 14.09
N VAL A 3 26.99 -2.76 13.53
CA VAL A 3 25.97 -1.72 13.42
C VAL A 3 24.74 -2.18 14.17
N LYS A 4 24.26 -1.36 15.11
CA LYS A 4 23.03 -1.60 15.85
C LYS A 4 22.01 -0.57 15.38
N ALA A 5 20.96 -1.04 14.72
CA ALA A 5 19.87 -0.20 14.26
C ALA A 5 18.54 -0.75 14.80
N ARG A 6 17.67 0.14 15.27
CA ARG A 6 16.35 -0.22 15.80
C ARG A 6 15.36 0.93 15.61
N VAL A 7 14.09 0.60 15.43
CA VAL A 7 12.99 1.58 15.45
C VAL A 7 12.30 1.49 16.81
N GLU A 8 12.04 2.64 17.42
CA GLU A 8 11.39 2.77 18.72
C GLU A 8 10.16 3.68 18.61
N PRO A 9 8.96 3.20 18.99
CA PRO A 9 8.62 1.80 19.27
C PRO A 9 8.83 0.89 18.04
N SER A 10 9.03 -0.42 18.26
CA SER A 10 9.21 -1.39 17.15
C SER A 10 7.93 -1.67 16.35
N GLU A 11 6.81 -1.16 16.85
CA GLU A 11 5.48 -1.24 16.27
C GLU A 11 4.73 0.05 16.57
N GLY A 12 3.84 0.48 15.68
CA GLY A 12 3.04 1.69 15.84
C GLY A 12 1.79 1.67 14.98
N LYS A 13 0.92 2.66 15.18
CA LYS A 13 -0.35 2.84 14.48
C LYS A 13 -0.27 4.08 13.59
N VAL A 14 -1.13 4.13 12.58
CA VAL A 14 -1.24 5.30 11.70
C VAL A 14 -1.35 6.59 12.54
N GLY A 15 -0.48 7.57 12.26
CA GLY A 15 -0.38 8.83 13.03
C GLY A 15 0.65 8.83 14.17
N ASP A 16 1.12 7.66 14.64
CA ASP A 16 2.13 7.59 15.70
C ASP A 16 3.49 8.14 15.24
N SER A 17 4.24 8.66 16.20
CA SER A 17 5.64 9.06 16.00
C SER A 17 6.58 7.92 16.37
N VAL A 18 7.54 7.65 15.50
CA VAL A 18 8.56 6.61 15.68
C VAL A 18 9.94 7.17 15.45
N THR A 19 10.92 6.66 16.18
CA THR A 19 12.32 7.08 16.08
C THR A 19 13.17 5.93 15.58
N LEU A 20 13.78 6.08 14.42
CA LEU A 20 14.88 5.21 13.97
C LEU A 20 16.15 5.63 14.69
N ARG A 21 16.81 4.71 15.38
CA ARG A 21 18.11 4.91 16.03
C ARG A 21 19.16 3.97 15.43
N VAL A 22 20.34 4.51 15.15
CA VAL A 22 21.45 3.79 14.53
C VAL A 22 22.75 4.12 15.24
N GLN A 23 23.47 3.10 15.68
CA GLN A 23 24.76 3.21 16.37
C GLN A 23 25.81 2.32 15.71
N PHE A 24 27.00 2.87 15.49
CA PHE A 24 28.14 2.18 14.91
C PHE A 24 29.16 1.92 16.03
N ALA A 25 29.43 0.65 16.35
CA ALA A 25 30.27 0.29 17.50
C ALA A 25 31.76 0.18 17.17
N ARG A 26 32.12 -0.10 15.90
CA ARG A 26 33.50 -0.15 15.39
C ARG A 26 33.52 0.18 13.90
N MET A 27 34.31 1.16 13.48
CA MET A 27 34.45 1.54 12.07
C MET A 27 35.91 1.79 11.69
N GLU A 28 36.29 1.29 10.52
CA GLU A 28 37.47 1.76 9.79
C GLU A 28 36.97 2.74 8.72
N GLY A 29 37.22 4.04 8.94
CA GLY A 29 36.83 5.12 8.01
C GLY A 29 35.88 6.17 8.59
N GLN A 30 35.82 7.33 7.94
CA GLN A 30 34.92 8.42 8.33
C GLN A 30 33.55 8.27 7.64
N ILE A 31 32.47 8.24 8.44
CA ILE A 31 31.10 8.39 7.92
C ILE A 31 30.90 9.86 7.57
N LYS A 32 30.51 10.11 6.32
CA LYS A 32 30.08 11.42 5.85
C LYS A 32 28.57 11.61 5.99
N SER A 33 27.79 10.57 5.69
CA SER A 33 26.33 10.67 5.65
C SER A 33 25.68 9.34 6.07
N VAL A 34 24.55 9.43 6.77
CA VAL A 34 23.69 8.30 7.10
C VAL A 34 22.27 8.65 6.69
N TYR A 35 21.61 7.78 5.93
CA TYR A 35 20.24 7.99 5.47
C TYR A 35 19.46 6.69 5.48
N ALA A 36 18.14 6.81 5.59
CA ALA A 36 17.19 5.73 5.49
C ALA A 36 16.37 5.86 4.21
N THR A 37 15.93 4.73 3.68
CA THR A 37 14.97 4.68 2.56
C THR A 37 13.88 3.65 2.83
N ALA A 38 12.63 3.99 2.53
CA ALA A 38 11.50 3.07 2.48
C ALA A 38 10.48 3.62 1.46
N ASN A 39 9.81 2.75 0.69
CA ASN A 39 8.75 3.12 -0.25
C ASN A 39 9.06 4.33 -1.16
N HIS A 40 10.27 4.39 -1.73
CA HIS A 40 10.77 5.49 -2.58
C HIS A 40 11.03 6.83 -1.88
N GLU A 41 10.86 6.90 -0.56
CA GLU A 41 11.25 8.05 0.25
C GLU A 41 12.68 7.87 0.78
N ARG A 42 13.39 8.99 0.94
CA ARG A 42 14.75 9.05 1.48
C ARG A 42 14.78 10.08 2.60
N TRP A 43 15.27 9.68 3.77
CA TRP A 43 15.41 10.54 4.93
C TRP A 43 16.86 10.58 5.42
N GLN A 44 17.36 11.77 5.71
CA GLN A 44 18.68 11.92 6.29
C GLN A 44 18.61 11.72 7.82
N LEU A 45 19.54 10.96 8.40
CA LEU A 45 19.64 10.81 9.85
C LEU A 45 20.55 11.90 10.43
N HIS A 46 20.19 12.38 11.62
CA HIS A 46 20.94 13.39 12.35
C HIS A 46 21.82 12.75 13.42
N LYS A 47 23.09 13.17 13.47
CA LYS A 47 24.07 12.72 14.46
C LYS A 47 23.93 13.53 15.75
N ASP A 48 23.82 12.86 16.89
CA ASP A 48 23.83 13.49 18.21
C ASP A 48 25.26 13.67 18.76
N LYS A 49 25.36 14.30 19.94
CA LYS A 49 26.64 14.58 20.62
C LYS A 49 27.38 13.32 21.07
N GLU A 50 26.69 12.19 21.21
CA GLU A 50 27.26 10.88 21.58
C GLU A 50 27.65 10.06 20.34
N GLY A 51 27.46 10.61 19.14
CA GLY A 51 27.79 9.96 17.88
C GLY A 51 26.76 8.95 17.39
N LYS A 52 25.55 8.92 17.97
CA LYS A 52 24.43 8.10 17.51
C LYS A 52 23.63 8.87 16.46
N TYR A 53 23.08 8.14 15.50
CA TYR A 53 22.27 8.71 14.44
C TYR A 53 20.79 8.44 14.72
N SER A 54 19.94 9.44 14.50
CA SER A 54 18.50 9.29 14.70
C SER A 54 17.66 10.05 13.68
N LEU A 55 16.44 9.57 13.47
CA LEU A 55 15.43 10.18 12.64
C LEU A 55 14.06 9.97 13.29
N ASN A 56 13.31 11.05 13.49
CA ASN A 56 11.91 10.97 13.88
C ASN A 56 11.04 10.96 12.62
N MET A 57 10.14 10.00 12.56
CA MET A 57 9.19 9.81 11.47
C MET A 57 7.79 9.75 12.06
N GLN A 58 6.81 10.25 11.32
CA GLN A 58 5.41 10.01 11.62
C GLN A 58 4.89 8.96 10.65
N ILE A 59 4.11 8.00 11.14
CA ILE A 59 3.47 6.99 10.29
C ILE A 59 2.37 7.69 9.49
N PRO A 60 2.47 7.74 8.14
CA PRO A 60 1.53 8.51 7.34
C PRO A 60 0.08 7.98 7.45
N PRO A 61 -0.92 8.87 7.30
CA PRO A 61 -2.35 8.57 7.47
C PRO A 61 -2.90 7.46 6.54
N PHE A 62 -2.21 7.14 5.45
CA PHE A 62 -2.67 6.20 4.42
C PHE A 62 -1.74 4.99 4.24
N VAL A 63 -0.96 4.65 5.26
CA VAL A 63 -0.10 3.47 5.23
C VAL A 63 -0.88 2.21 5.58
N SER A 64 -0.81 1.22 4.69
CA SER A 64 -1.40 -0.09 4.93
C SER A 64 -0.78 -0.77 6.17
N PRO A 65 -1.54 -1.53 6.96
CA PRO A 65 -0.93 -2.34 8.01
C PRO A 65 0.07 -3.36 7.45
N GLY A 66 1.15 -3.62 8.17
CA GLY A 66 2.18 -4.60 7.77
C GLY A 66 3.58 -4.25 8.23
N THR A 67 4.55 -5.07 7.85
CA THR A 67 5.96 -4.82 8.16
C THR A 67 6.64 -4.09 7.01
N TYR A 68 7.16 -2.91 7.33
CA TYR A 68 7.91 -2.03 6.44
C TYR A 68 9.41 -2.18 6.71
N ASN A 69 10.17 -2.28 5.63
CA ASN A 69 11.63 -2.35 5.69
C ASN A 69 12.23 -0.96 5.56
N ILE A 70 12.84 -0.47 6.63
CA ILE A 70 13.61 0.76 6.61
C ILE A 70 15.06 0.39 6.34
N ASN A 71 15.50 0.59 5.09
CA ASN A 71 16.88 0.34 4.70
C ASN A 71 17.73 1.54 5.07
N THR A 72 18.69 1.35 5.98
CA THR A 72 19.61 2.39 6.42
C THR A 72 20.97 2.18 5.78
N PHE A 73 21.51 3.25 5.20
CA PHE A 73 22.82 3.27 4.56
C PHE A 73 23.75 4.25 5.25
N ALA A 74 25.04 3.90 5.32
CA ALA A 74 26.11 4.84 5.64
C ALA A 74 27.06 4.99 4.44
N GLU A 75 27.43 6.22 4.13
CA GLU A 75 28.32 6.57 3.03
C GLU A 75 29.63 7.20 3.53
N ASN A 76 30.74 6.85 2.85
CA ASN A 76 32.04 7.48 3.06
C ASN A 76 32.18 8.79 2.26
N GLU A 77 33.35 9.43 2.31
CA GLU A 77 33.60 10.70 1.61
C GLU A 77 33.43 10.62 0.09
N LYS A 78 33.69 9.45 -0.50
CA LYS A 78 33.56 9.13 -1.92
C LYS A 78 32.12 8.75 -2.33
N LYS A 79 31.16 8.82 -1.41
CA LYS A 79 29.75 8.37 -1.58
C LYS A 79 29.61 6.87 -1.83
N GLU A 80 30.60 6.07 -1.43
CA GLU A 80 30.49 4.62 -1.49
C GLU A 80 29.70 4.13 -0.27
N LYS A 81 28.76 3.19 -0.49
CA LYS A 81 27.97 2.57 0.57
C LYS A 81 28.86 1.62 1.37
N ILE A 82 29.16 1.98 2.61
CA ILE A 82 30.00 1.19 3.52
C ILE A 82 29.17 0.37 4.52
N VAL A 83 27.89 0.70 4.69
CA VAL A 83 26.92 -0.05 5.51
C VAL A 83 25.59 -0.10 4.81
N GLU A 84 24.94 -1.26 4.89
CA GLU A 84 23.52 -1.44 4.68
C GLU A 84 22.94 -2.26 5.84
N VAL A 85 21.92 -1.73 6.51
CA VAL A 85 21.16 -2.44 7.54
C VAL A 85 19.67 -2.22 7.32
N THR A 86 18.92 -3.30 7.26
CA THR A 86 17.46 -3.25 7.16
C THR A 86 16.85 -3.40 8.54
N VAL A 87 16.05 -2.44 8.96
CA VAL A 87 15.28 -2.52 10.20
C VAL A 87 13.80 -2.71 9.87
N PRO A 88 13.18 -3.84 10.26
CA PRO A 88 11.75 -4.02 10.11
C PRO A 88 11.00 -3.13 11.12
N PHE A 89 9.95 -2.47 10.65
CA PHE A 89 9.04 -1.67 11.46
C PHE A 89 7.59 -2.06 11.15
N MET A 90 6.77 -2.23 12.18
CA MET A 90 5.41 -2.75 12.01
C MET A 90 4.34 -1.69 12.20
N VAL A 91 3.51 -1.52 11.17
CA VAL A 91 2.28 -0.72 11.25
C VAL A 91 1.13 -1.65 11.59
N LYS A 92 0.51 -1.44 12.76
CA LYS A 92 -0.59 -2.24 13.28
C LYS A 92 -1.88 -2.05 12.50
N ASP A 93 -2.67 -3.12 12.41
CA ASP A 93 -4.02 -3.10 11.84
C ASP A 93 -5.04 -2.75 12.93
N GLU A 94 -5.24 -1.45 13.14
CA GLU A 94 -6.14 -0.90 14.16
C GLU A 94 -7.57 -1.45 14.07
N GLU A 95 -8.04 -1.80 12.87
CA GLU A 95 -9.45 -2.06 12.66
C GLU A 95 -9.84 -3.48 13.08
N VAL A 96 -8.92 -4.45 13.06
CA VAL A 96 -9.24 -5.87 13.34
C VAL A 96 -8.37 -6.51 14.42
N GLU A 97 -7.29 -5.86 14.89
CA GLU A 97 -6.41 -6.47 15.89
C GLU A 97 -7.08 -6.78 17.24
N GLU A 98 -8.01 -5.94 17.67
CA GLU A 98 -8.66 -6.06 18.98
C GLU A 98 -9.92 -6.95 18.98
N GLU A 99 -10.26 -7.61 17.86
CA GLU A 99 -11.46 -8.47 17.84
C GLU A 99 -11.18 -9.84 18.49
N PRO A 100 -12.00 -10.26 19.49
CA PRO A 100 -11.85 -11.56 20.12
C PRO A 100 -11.94 -12.70 19.09
N GLY A 101 -10.94 -13.59 19.12
CA GLY A 101 -10.85 -14.73 18.20
C GLY A 101 -9.91 -14.53 17.00
N PHE A 102 -9.26 -13.38 16.84
CA PHE A 102 -8.23 -13.17 15.80
C PHE A 102 -6.81 -12.96 16.33
N SER A 103 -6.59 -12.94 17.64
CA SER A 103 -5.26 -12.75 18.26
C SER A 103 -4.20 -13.69 17.67
N ARG A 104 -4.54 -14.96 17.52
CA ARG A 104 -3.67 -15.98 16.94
C ARG A 104 -3.38 -15.76 15.46
N VAL A 105 -4.38 -15.33 14.70
CA VAL A 105 -4.25 -14.99 13.27
C VAL A 105 -3.29 -13.81 13.10
N ASN A 106 -3.44 -12.78 13.93
CA ASN A 106 -2.56 -11.61 13.93
C ASN A 106 -1.13 -11.99 14.26
N HIS A 107 -0.92 -12.82 15.30
CA HIS A 107 0.42 -13.31 15.66
C HIS A 107 1.10 -14.07 14.52
N ILE A 108 0.38 -14.94 13.80
CA ILE A 108 0.96 -15.67 12.66
C ILE A 108 1.28 -14.73 11.49
N ILE A 109 0.40 -13.79 11.15
CA ILE A 109 0.70 -12.74 10.16
C ILE A 109 1.97 -12.00 10.56
N GLN A 110 2.07 -11.60 11.83
CA GLN A 110 3.17 -10.83 12.39
C GLN A 110 4.52 -11.56 12.25
N GLU A 111 4.58 -12.83 12.67
CA GLU A 111 5.79 -13.65 12.59
C GLU A 111 6.22 -13.90 11.14
N MET A 112 5.26 -14.19 10.26
CA MET A 112 5.53 -14.38 8.84
C MET A 112 6.03 -13.08 8.17
N GLU A 113 5.41 -11.94 8.50
CA GLU A 113 5.82 -10.62 8.02
C GLU A 113 7.25 -10.26 8.44
N SER A 114 7.58 -10.50 9.72
CA SER A 114 8.93 -10.32 10.26
C SER A 114 9.94 -11.22 9.54
N ALA A 115 9.56 -12.47 9.25
CA ALA A 115 10.42 -13.42 8.57
C ALA A 115 10.76 -13.04 7.12
N LYS A 116 9.90 -12.30 6.40
CA LYS A 116 10.19 -11.80 5.03
C LYS A 116 11.50 -11.00 4.95
N CYS A 117 11.89 -10.40 6.07
CA CYS A 117 13.06 -9.54 6.15
C CYS A 117 14.37 -10.34 6.29
N LYS A 118 14.27 -11.63 6.65
CA LYS A 118 15.42 -12.52 6.86
C LYS A 118 15.98 -13.02 5.52
N THR A 119 17.30 -13.16 5.45
CA THR A 119 18.04 -13.59 4.26
C THR A 119 17.50 -14.90 3.67
N LEU A 120 17.12 -15.85 4.53
CA LEU A 120 16.61 -17.17 4.15
C LEU A 120 15.43 -17.14 3.16
N LEU A 121 14.47 -16.22 3.33
CA LEU A 121 13.35 -16.09 2.38
C LEU A 121 13.74 -15.25 1.15
N LYS A 122 14.60 -14.24 1.32
CA LYS A 122 15.09 -13.41 0.21
C LYS A 122 15.88 -14.22 -0.82
N GLU A 123 16.59 -15.26 -0.38
CA GLU A 123 17.31 -16.21 -1.24
C GLU A 123 16.37 -17.16 -2.02
N ASN A 124 15.07 -17.20 -1.70
CA ASN A 124 14.07 -18.00 -2.40
C ASN A 124 12.86 -17.13 -2.85
N PRO A 125 12.97 -16.46 -4.02
CA PRO A 125 11.95 -15.50 -4.48
C PRO A 125 10.55 -16.09 -4.63
N LEU A 126 10.44 -17.35 -5.09
CA LEU A 126 9.15 -18.02 -5.28
C LEU A 126 8.45 -18.29 -3.95
N LEU A 127 9.18 -18.75 -2.94
CA LEU A 127 8.63 -18.98 -1.61
C LEU A 127 8.29 -17.65 -0.90
N LEU A 128 9.09 -16.61 -1.12
CA LEU A 128 8.77 -15.26 -0.64
C LEU A 128 7.44 -14.76 -1.21
N GLU A 129 7.26 -14.85 -2.53
CA GLU A 129 5.99 -14.47 -3.18
C GLU A 129 4.81 -15.31 -2.67
N LYS A 130 4.98 -16.63 -2.52
CA LYS A 130 3.96 -17.51 -1.95
C LYS A 130 3.59 -17.12 -0.51
N THR A 131 4.58 -16.72 0.28
CA THR A 131 4.41 -16.26 1.66
C THR A 131 3.64 -14.94 1.71
N GLU A 132 3.98 -13.98 0.84
CA GLU A 132 3.30 -12.68 0.72
C GLU A 132 1.84 -12.86 0.29
N ASN A 133 1.59 -13.69 -0.73
CA ASN A 133 0.24 -14.02 -1.20
C ASN A 133 -0.59 -14.72 -0.12
N TYR A 134 0.02 -15.61 0.66
CA TYR A 134 -0.64 -16.24 1.79
C TYR A 134 -1.00 -15.22 2.88
N ILE A 135 -0.06 -14.36 3.31
CA ILE A 135 -0.32 -13.32 4.30
C ILE A 135 -1.49 -12.43 3.85
N LEU A 136 -1.49 -11.99 2.58
CA LEU A 136 -2.58 -11.21 2.01
C LEU A 136 -3.92 -11.97 2.08
N SER A 137 -3.93 -13.25 1.70
CA SER A 137 -5.13 -14.10 1.75
C SER A 137 -5.70 -14.20 3.16
N ILE A 138 -4.85 -14.34 4.17
CA ILE A 138 -5.28 -14.38 5.58
C ILE A 138 -5.81 -13.02 6.04
N ARG A 139 -5.20 -11.91 5.64
CA ARG A 139 -5.71 -10.56 5.95
C ARG A 139 -7.10 -10.35 5.35
N VAL A 140 -7.30 -10.74 4.10
CA VAL A 140 -8.61 -10.68 3.43
C VAL A 140 -9.62 -11.55 4.16
N ALA A 141 -9.28 -12.80 4.47
CA ALA A 141 -10.17 -13.70 5.23
C ALA A 141 -10.53 -13.14 6.62
N LYS A 142 -9.54 -12.61 7.35
CA LYS A 142 -9.73 -11.95 8.64
C LYS A 142 -10.72 -10.79 8.52
N ARG A 143 -10.55 -9.94 7.50
CA ARG A 143 -11.41 -8.77 7.27
C ARG A 143 -12.83 -9.17 6.87
N LEU A 144 -12.95 -10.12 5.94
CA LEU A 144 -14.23 -10.61 5.44
C LEU A 144 -15.06 -11.28 6.53
N LEU A 145 -14.39 -11.95 7.48
CA LEU A 145 -15.03 -12.66 8.58
C LEU A 145 -15.17 -11.81 9.85
N SER A 146 -14.66 -10.58 9.88
CA SER A 146 -14.79 -9.67 11.02
C SER A 146 -16.24 -9.26 11.26
N SER A 147 -16.62 -9.06 12.53
CA SER A 147 -17.95 -8.55 12.89
C SER A 147 -17.91 -7.06 13.19
N LYS A 148 -16.73 -6.45 13.12
CA LYS A 148 -16.55 -5.03 13.34
C LYS A 148 -17.11 -4.23 12.16
N THR A 149 -17.92 -3.23 12.48
CA THR A 149 -18.61 -2.37 11.52
C THR A 149 -18.09 -0.93 11.53
N TYR A 150 -16.93 -0.70 12.13
CA TYR A 150 -16.36 0.65 12.29
C TYR A 150 -16.35 1.41 10.97
N GLN A 151 -16.83 2.65 11.04
CA GLN A 151 -16.60 3.66 10.03
C GLN A 151 -15.38 4.47 10.49
N THR A 152 -14.37 4.52 9.62
CA THR A 152 -13.11 5.18 9.90
C THR A 152 -12.91 6.31 8.88
N SER A 153 -12.63 7.51 9.37
CA SER A 153 -12.10 8.64 8.63
C SER A 153 -10.89 9.19 9.39
N PRO A 154 -10.11 10.13 8.83
CA PRO A 154 -8.98 10.74 9.53
C PRO A 154 -9.35 11.39 10.88
N PHE A 155 -10.63 11.73 11.10
CA PHE A 155 -11.09 12.46 12.28
C PHE A 155 -12.12 11.68 13.12
N LEU A 156 -12.60 10.53 12.64
CA LEU A 156 -13.68 9.80 13.28
C LEU A 156 -13.48 8.30 13.14
N ARG A 157 -13.47 7.62 14.29
CA ARG A 157 -13.65 6.18 14.36
C ARG A 157 -14.88 5.89 15.19
N LYS A 158 -15.93 5.41 14.53
CA LYS A 158 -17.22 5.16 15.19
C LYS A 158 -17.76 3.79 14.79
N ASP A 159 -18.15 2.99 15.78
CA ASP A 159 -18.97 1.82 15.51
C ASP A 159 -20.42 2.30 15.30
N PRO A 160 -21.01 2.12 14.11
CA PRO A 160 -22.42 2.43 13.91
C PRO A 160 -23.35 1.56 14.77
N GLY A 161 -22.85 0.45 15.34
CA GLY A 161 -23.65 -0.49 16.13
C GLY A 161 -24.66 -1.27 15.29
N VAL A 162 -24.60 -1.13 13.97
CA VAL A 162 -25.52 -1.72 13.00
C VAL A 162 -24.74 -2.55 12.01
N ASN A 163 -25.01 -3.86 11.99
CA ASN A 163 -24.50 -4.77 10.97
C ASN A 163 -25.58 -5.01 9.91
N LYS A 164 -25.38 -4.44 8.72
CA LYS A 164 -26.29 -4.60 7.56
C LYS A 164 -26.00 -5.85 6.72
N SER A 165 -25.09 -6.72 7.16
CA SER A 165 -24.77 -7.96 6.47
C SER A 165 -26.00 -8.88 6.45
N LEU A 166 -26.34 -9.35 5.25
CA LEU A 166 -27.40 -10.34 5.05
C LEU A 166 -26.95 -11.77 5.40
N ILE A 167 -25.70 -11.93 5.83
CA ILE A 167 -25.07 -13.23 6.03
C ILE A 167 -25.39 -13.75 7.42
N PRO A 168 -25.90 -14.99 7.55
CA PRO A 168 -26.21 -15.55 8.85
C PRO A 168 -24.98 -15.59 9.77
N LYS A 169 -25.11 -15.09 11.00
CA LYS A 169 -24.02 -15.10 12.01
C LYS A 169 -23.43 -16.50 12.25
N ARG A 170 -24.26 -17.55 12.20
CA ARG A 170 -23.83 -18.94 12.31
C ARG A 170 -22.88 -19.36 11.18
N HIS A 171 -23.12 -18.87 9.96
CA HIS A 171 -22.27 -19.14 8.81
C HIS A 171 -20.89 -18.49 8.98
N ILE A 172 -20.84 -17.21 9.36
CA ILE A 172 -19.59 -16.49 9.67
C ILE A 172 -18.83 -17.18 10.81
N SER A 173 -19.51 -17.55 11.90
CA SER A 173 -18.88 -18.26 13.01
C SER A 173 -18.25 -19.59 12.59
N ARG A 174 -18.92 -20.36 11.71
CA ARG A 174 -18.35 -21.59 11.13
C ARG A 174 -17.09 -21.29 10.32
N LEU A 175 -17.12 -20.29 9.44
CA LEU A 175 -15.97 -19.90 8.64
C LEU A 175 -14.80 -19.39 9.48
N ARG A 176 -15.07 -18.67 10.59
CA ARG A 176 -14.02 -18.28 11.55
C ARG A 176 -13.32 -19.47 12.19
N LYS A 177 -14.07 -20.52 12.57
CA LYS A 177 -13.49 -21.75 13.11
C LYS A 177 -12.57 -22.42 12.09
N ILE A 178 -12.99 -22.45 10.82
CA ILE A 178 -12.18 -22.99 9.71
C ILE A 178 -10.92 -22.14 9.51
N LEU A 179 -11.04 -20.80 9.54
CA LEU A 179 -9.88 -19.91 9.47
C LEU A 179 -8.86 -20.20 10.58
N LEU A 180 -9.33 -20.34 11.83
CA LEU A 180 -8.46 -20.69 12.95
C LEU A 180 -7.81 -22.06 12.77
N ALA A 181 -8.57 -23.07 12.33
CA ALA A 181 -8.03 -24.40 12.07
C ALA A 181 -6.95 -24.39 10.97
N GLY A 182 -7.15 -23.62 9.89
CA GLY A 182 -6.15 -23.46 8.83
C GLY A 182 -4.89 -22.77 9.34
N ILE A 183 -5.06 -21.71 10.13
CA ILE A 183 -3.96 -20.95 10.71
C ILE A 183 -3.08 -21.80 11.62
N GLU A 184 -3.64 -22.72 12.41
CA GLU A 184 -2.86 -23.63 13.26
C GLU A 184 -2.01 -24.64 12.46
N LYS A 185 -2.26 -24.82 11.15
CA LYS A 185 -1.41 -25.67 10.31
C LYS A 185 -0.08 -25.02 9.95
N ILE A 186 0.08 -23.70 10.14
CA ILE A 186 1.31 -22.99 9.79
C ILE A 186 2.44 -23.33 10.76
N ASP A 187 3.54 -23.84 10.21
CA ASP A 187 4.71 -24.27 10.98
C ASP A 187 5.75 -23.14 11.08
N LEU A 188 5.52 -22.22 12.02
CA LEU A 188 6.44 -21.11 12.29
C LEU A 188 7.82 -21.58 12.78
N LYS A 189 7.90 -22.74 13.45
CA LYS A 189 9.17 -23.30 13.92
C LYS A 189 10.06 -23.66 12.75
N SER A 190 9.49 -24.23 11.70
CA SER A 190 10.21 -24.56 10.46
C SER A 190 10.69 -23.32 9.72
N LEU A 191 9.88 -22.25 9.71
CA LEU A 191 10.27 -20.95 9.16
C LEU A 191 11.47 -20.34 9.90
N ILE A 192 11.43 -20.34 11.24
CA ILE A 192 12.51 -19.78 12.08
C ILE A 192 13.77 -20.66 12.01
N GLY A 193 13.60 -21.98 11.99
CA GLY A 193 14.67 -22.97 11.92
C GLY A 193 15.26 -23.19 10.52
N GLY A 194 14.79 -22.48 9.49
CA GLY A 194 15.32 -22.56 8.13
C GLY A 194 14.89 -23.79 7.32
N ASN A 195 13.94 -24.60 7.81
CA ASN A 195 13.38 -25.71 7.04
C ASN A 195 12.25 -25.22 6.12
N LEU A 196 12.65 -24.57 5.03
CA LEU A 196 11.74 -23.91 4.10
C LEU A 196 10.77 -24.87 3.40
N ALA A 197 11.21 -26.09 3.06
CA ALA A 197 10.36 -27.09 2.42
C ALA A 197 9.20 -27.56 3.32
N ARG A 198 9.47 -27.72 4.62
CA ARG A 198 8.43 -28.06 5.59
C ARG A 198 7.48 -26.89 5.84
N PHE A 199 8.01 -25.67 5.90
CA PHE A 199 7.20 -24.46 6.01
C PHE A 199 6.27 -24.29 4.80
N GLU A 200 6.77 -24.51 3.59
CA GLU A 200 5.98 -24.43 2.36
C GLU A 200 4.82 -25.44 2.37
N LYS A 201 5.07 -26.70 2.77
CA LYS A 201 4.01 -27.71 2.95
C LYS A 201 2.96 -27.28 3.98
N SER A 202 3.36 -26.53 5.00
CA SER A 202 2.45 -26.00 6.02
C SER A 202 1.51 -24.94 5.44
N ILE A 203 1.99 -24.09 4.53
CA ILE A 203 1.16 -23.13 3.78
C ILE A 203 0.12 -23.87 2.95
N GLU A 204 0.52 -24.92 2.23
CA GLU A 204 -0.40 -25.71 1.41
C GLU A 204 -1.47 -26.42 2.25
N ALA A 205 -1.07 -27.00 3.38
CA ALA A 205 -2.00 -27.64 4.31
C ALA A 205 -3.02 -26.64 4.88
N SER A 206 -2.60 -25.42 5.20
CA SER A 206 -3.48 -24.32 5.60
C SER A 206 -4.43 -23.93 4.47
N LEU A 207 -3.93 -23.66 3.26
CA LEU A 207 -4.75 -23.27 2.12
C LEU A 207 -5.83 -24.32 1.79
N ASN A 208 -5.50 -25.61 1.91
CA ASN A 208 -6.47 -26.70 1.74
C ASN A 208 -7.59 -26.67 2.81
N GLU A 209 -7.25 -26.35 4.07
CA GLU A 209 -8.25 -26.16 5.13
C GLU A 209 -9.14 -24.95 4.86
N LEU A 210 -8.56 -23.90 4.30
CA LEU A 210 -9.23 -22.62 4.02
C LEU A 210 -10.12 -22.64 2.78
N GLU A 211 -10.24 -23.77 2.07
CA GLU A 211 -11.06 -23.86 0.86
C GLU A 211 -12.51 -23.39 1.04
N PRO A 212 -13.23 -23.68 2.16
CA PRO A 212 -14.55 -23.11 2.40
C PRO A 212 -14.55 -21.58 2.55
N VAL A 213 -13.52 -21.00 3.18
CA VAL A 213 -13.36 -19.54 3.32
C VAL A 213 -13.06 -18.91 1.96
N ARG A 214 -12.24 -19.58 1.15
CA ARG A 214 -11.94 -19.18 -0.23
C ARG A 214 -13.18 -19.18 -1.11
N LYS A 215 -14.02 -20.22 -1.03
CA LYS A 215 -15.29 -20.28 -1.76
C LYS A 215 -16.20 -19.13 -1.39
N PHE A 216 -16.35 -18.85 -0.11
CA PHE A 216 -17.13 -17.72 0.39
C PHE A 216 -16.59 -16.37 -0.10
N ALA A 217 -15.28 -16.16 -0.08
CA ALA A 217 -14.67 -14.94 -0.62
C ALA A 217 -14.94 -14.75 -2.13
N LYS A 218 -15.04 -15.85 -2.89
CA LYS A 218 -15.35 -15.85 -4.33
C LYS A 218 -16.83 -15.64 -4.67
N GLU A 219 -17.73 -15.57 -3.68
CA GLU A 219 -19.12 -15.15 -3.89
C GLU A 219 -19.20 -13.65 -4.22
N TYR A 220 -18.14 -12.89 -3.94
CA TYR A 220 -18.04 -11.46 -4.22
C TYR A 220 -17.27 -11.19 -5.50
N THR A 221 -17.76 -10.23 -6.29
CA THR A 221 -17.01 -9.63 -7.39
C THR A 221 -16.62 -8.21 -6.99
N LEU A 222 -15.32 -7.92 -7.02
CA LEU A 222 -14.78 -6.59 -6.77
C LEU A 222 -14.34 -5.98 -8.10
N HIS A 223 -14.93 -4.83 -8.45
CA HIS A 223 -14.47 -4.03 -9.57
C HIS A 223 -13.55 -2.93 -9.03
N LEU A 224 -12.27 -3.03 -9.36
CA LEU A 224 -11.27 -2.05 -8.97
C LEU A 224 -10.92 -1.22 -10.21
N THR A 225 -11.06 0.10 -10.11
CA THR A 225 -10.62 1.04 -11.12
C THR A 225 -9.63 2.01 -10.50
N ALA A 226 -8.49 2.21 -11.15
CA ALA A 226 -7.56 3.24 -10.72
C ALA A 226 -8.10 4.61 -11.19
N ASN A 227 -7.97 5.62 -10.35
CA ASN A 227 -8.35 6.99 -10.66
C ASN A 227 -7.36 7.95 -9.97
N ALA A 228 -7.19 9.13 -10.55
CA ALA A 228 -6.53 10.24 -9.89
C ALA A 228 -7.39 11.50 -10.08
N HIS A 229 -8.08 11.90 -9.03
CA HIS A 229 -8.79 13.17 -8.98
C HIS A 229 -7.79 14.33 -8.97
N ILE A 230 -7.96 15.28 -9.89
CA ILE A 230 -7.08 16.45 -10.00
C ILE A 230 -7.96 17.70 -10.10
N ASP A 231 -7.98 18.51 -9.04
CA ASP A 231 -8.67 19.80 -9.09
C ASP A 231 -7.99 20.74 -10.09
N LEU A 232 -8.77 21.28 -11.04
CA LEU A 232 -8.24 22.13 -12.11
C LEU A 232 -7.59 23.41 -11.56
N ALA A 233 -8.15 23.94 -10.47
CA ALA A 233 -7.57 24.99 -9.64
C ALA A 233 -8.18 24.90 -8.23
N TRP A 234 -7.33 24.69 -7.22
CA TRP A 234 -7.75 24.66 -5.81
C TRP A 234 -6.75 25.43 -4.94
N LEU A 235 -5.76 24.74 -4.38
CA LEU A 235 -4.67 25.34 -3.59
C LEU A 235 -3.45 25.74 -4.45
N TRP A 236 -3.58 25.60 -5.76
CA TRP A 236 -2.57 25.94 -6.76
C TRP A 236 -3.23 26.54 -8.00
N ARG A 237 -2.42 27.22 -8.84
CA ARG A 237 -2.92 27.81 -10.08
C ARG A 237 -2.87 26.77 -11.20
N TRP A 238 -3.54 27.07 -12.31
CA TRP A 238 -3.71 26.11 -13.41
C TRP A 238 -2.38 25.63 -14.03
N LYS A 239 -1.31 26.45 -14.01
CA LYS A 239 0.00 26.06 -14.57
C LYS A 239 0.59 24.89 -13.77
N GLU A 240 0.47 24.94 -12.46
CA GLU A 240 0.87 23.86 -11.57
C GLU A 240 -0.01 22.62 -11.81
N THR A 241 -1.32 22.78 -12.04
CA THR A 241 -2.21 21.66 -12.42
C THR A 241 -1.76 20.94 -13.69
N VAL A 242 -1.33 21.68 -14.71
CA VAL A 242 -0.80 21.09 -15.95
C VAL A 242 0.40 20.19 -15.66
N GLN A 243 1.31 20.63 -14.79
CA GLN A 243 2.46 19.83 -14.38
C GLN A 243 2.03 18.60 -13.58
N ILE A 244 1.05 18.74 -12.68
CA ILE A 244 0.47 17.61 -11.94
C ILE A 244 -0.13 16.59 -12.91
N CYS A 245 -0.92 17.03 -13.90
CA CYS A 245 -1.47 16.14 -14.93
C CYS A 245 -0.35 15.41 -15.68
N HIS A 246 0.71 16.11 -16.08
CA HIS A 246 1.87 15.51 -16.75
C HIS A 246 2.50 14.40 -15.89
N ASP A 247 2.79 14.69 -14.62
CA ASP A 247 3.50 13.78 -13.74
C ASP A 247 2.63 12.56 -13.39
N THR A 248 1.35 12.79 -13.08
CA THR A 248 0.37 11.74 -12.81
C THR A 248 0.18 10.84 -14.03
N PHE A 249 -0.06 11.41 -15.21
CA PHE A 249 -0.36 10.61 -16.40
C PHE A 249 0.87 9.85 -16.91
N SER A 250 2.06 10.45 -16.82
CA SER A 250 3.33 9.76 -17.11
C SER A 250 3.52 8.56 -16.19
N SER A 251 3.33 8.76 -14.88
CA SER A 251 3.42 7.68 -13.87
C SER A 251 2.42 6.55 -14.14
N VAL A 252 1.19 6.88 -14.51
CA VAL A 252 0.16 5.89 -14.89
C VAL A 252 0.58 5.10 -16.12
N VAL A 253 1.00 5.77 -17.19
CA VAL A 253 1.45 5.13 -18.43
C VAL A 253 2.64 4.19 -18.18
N ASP A 254 3.60 4.61 -17.37
CA ASP A 254 4.75 3.78 -17.00
C ASP A 254 4.34 2.57 -16.15
N LYS A 255 3.41 2.75 -15.22
CA LYS A 255 2.86 1.64 -14.41
C LYS A 255 2.09 0.65 -15.28
N MET A 256 1.37 1.09 -16.31
CA MET A 256 0.63 0.21 -17.23
C MET A 256 1.52 -0.73 -18.06
N GLN A 257 2.83 -0.45 -18.13
CA GLN A 257 3.81 -1.35 -18.74
C GLN A 257 4.18 -2.52 -17.81
N LYS A 258 4.10 -2.30 -16.49
CA LYS A 258 4.52 -3.27 -15.46
C LYS A 258 3.35 -4.02 -14.85
N TYR A 259 2.19 -3.39 -14.78
CA TYR A 259 1.02 -3.90 -14.08
C TYR A 259 -0.20 -3.90 -14.99
N SER A 260 -1.08 -4.90 -14.78
CA SER A 260 -2.37 -4.99 -15.47
C SER A 260 -3.45 -4.31 -14.64
N PHE A 261 -3.84 -3.10 -15.03
CA PHE A 261 -4.95 -2.37 -14.44
C PHE A 261 -5.58 -1.40 -15.45
N THR A 262 -6.78 -0.94 -15.13
CA THR A 262 -7.48 0.12 -15.86
C THR A 262 -7.39 1.42 -15.07
N PHE A 263 -7.11 2.53 -15.77
CA PHE A 263 -7.14 3.87 -15.21
C PHE A 263 -8.29 4.67 -15.80
N THR A 264 -9.00 5.42 -14.96
CA THR A 264 -10.13 6.27 -15.36
C THR A 264 -9.80 7.73 -15.13
N GLN A 265 -10.10 8.57 -16.12
CA GLN A 265 -9.95 10.02 -15.99
C GLN A 265 -11.05 10.82 -16.69
N SER A 266 -11.54 11.86 -16.03
CA SER A 266 -12.84 12.49 -16.28
C SER A 266 -12.82 13.78 -17.10
N GLN A 267 -11.92 14.70 -16.78
CA GLN A 267 -12.01 16.10 -17.22
C GLN A 267 -11.35 16.30 -18.59
N ALA A 268 -12.12 16.71 -19.62
CA ALA A 268 -11.59 16.96 -20.96
C ALA A 268 -10.48 18.03 -20.98
N GLN A 269 -10.58 19.04 -20.11
CA GLN A 269 -9.58 20.11 -20.00
C GLN A 269 -8.18 19.58 -19.68
N THR A 270 -8.07 18.51 -18.89
CA THR A 270 -6.77 17.90 -18.56
C THR A 270 -6.12 17.28 -19.79
N TYR A 271 -6.89 16.58 -20.62
CA TYR A 271 -6.41 16.02 -21.87
C TYR A 271 -5.99 17.11 -22.85
N LYS A 272 -6.79 18.17 -22.98
CA LYS A 272 -6.45 19.31 -23.85
C LYS A 272 -5.11 19.95 -23.46
N TRP A 273 -4.86 20.16 -22.17
CA TRP A 273 -3.57 20.71 -21.75
C TRP A 273 -2.40 19.78 -22.06
N ILE A 274 -2.59 18.46 -21.91
CA ILE A 274 -1.56 17.48 -22.21
C ILE A 274 -1.31 17.35 -23.72
N GLU A 275 -2.36 17.41 -24.53
CA GLU A 275 -2.27 17.47 -25.99
C GLU A 275 -1.46 18.69 -26.45
N GLU A 276 -1.76 19.87 -25.92
CA GLU A 276 -1.11 21.13 -26.30
C GLU A 276 0.36 21.22 -25.85
N ARG A 277 0.70 20.66 -24.68
CA ARG A 277 2.01 20.88 -24.04
C ARG A 277 2.94 19.67 -24.04
N TYR A 278 2.38 18.47 -24.09
CA TYR A 278 3.12 17.20 -24.01
C TYR A 278 2.56 16.20 -25.04
N PRO A 279 2.64 16.51 -26.35
CA PRO A 279 2.01 15.73 -27.41
C PRO A 279 2.46 14.26 -27.41
N ASP A 280 3.72 13.96 -27.07
CA ASP A 280 4.23 12.59 -26.96
C ASP A 280 3.51 11.78 -25.87
N LEU A 281 3.24 12.40 -24.72
CA LEU A 281 2.48 11.78 -23.64
C LEU A 281 1.03 11.58 -24.07
N PHE A 282 0.43 12.56 -24.76
CA PHE A 282 -0.92 12.45 -25.29
C PHE A 282 -1.06 11.26 -26.26
N GLN A 283 -0.09 11.03 -27.15
CA GLN A 283 -0.10 9.86 -28.04
C GLN A 283 -0.05 8.53 -27.27
N LYS A 284 0.74 8.46 -26.19
CA LYS A 284 0.76 7.29 -25.31
C LYS A 284 -0.60 7.08 -24.62
N ILE A 285 -1.26 8.15 -24.18
CA ILE A 285 -2.61 8.10 -23.62
C ILE A 285 -3.61 7.60 -24.67
N LYS A 286 -3.63 8.16 -25.90
CA LYS A 286 -4.52 7.68 -26.98
C LYS A 286 -4.32 6.19 -27.26
N LYS A 287 -3.07 5.72 -27.28
CA LYS A 287 -2.77 4.28 -27.42
C LYS A 287 -3.33 3.47 -26.26
N ALA A 288 -3.18 3.94 -25.01
CA ALA A 288 -3.73 3.25 -23.83
C ALA A 288 -5.27 3.21 -23.84
N VAL A 289 -5.93 4.26 -24.37
CA VAL A 289 -7.38 4.29 -24.58
C VAL A 289 -7.82 3.24 -25.59
N LEU A 290 -7.15 3.15 -26.75
CA LEU A 290 -7.43 2.12 -27.76
C LEU A 290 -7.21 0.69 -27.23
N GLN A 291 -6.26 0.53 -26.30
CA GLN A 291 -5.99 -0.73 -25.62
C GLN A 291 -6.96 -1.05 -24.47
N LYS A 292 -7.95 -0.19 -24.21
CA LYS A 292 -8.89 -0.31 -23.09
C LYS A 292 -8.22 -0.38 -21.71
N LYS A 293 -7.01 0.18 -21.60
CA LYS A 293 -6.31 0.36 -20.32
C LYS A 293 -6.58 1.73 -19.70
N TRP A 294 -6.91 2.72 -20.54
CA TRP A 294 -7.27 4.06 -20.13
C TRP A 294 -8.72 4.35 -20.52
N GLU A 295 -9.58 4.54 -19.52
CA GLU A 295 -11.00 4.82 -19.71
C GLU A 295 -11.29 6.30 -19.50
N ILE A 296 -11.91 6.89 -20.51
CA ILE A 296 -12.42 8.26 -20.44
C ILE A 296 -13.80 8.20 -19.81
N VAL A 297 -13.97 8.89 -18.68
CA VAL A 297 -15.22 8.91 -17.90
C VAL A 297 -15.77 10.34 -17.77
N GLY A 298 -16.96 10.51 -17.19
CA GLY A 298 -17.60 11.82 -17.02
C GLY A 298 -18.18 12.38 -18.32
N GLY A 299 -17.33 12.75 -19.27
CA GLY A 299 -17.74 13.33 -20.54
C GLY A 299 -18.05 14.83 -20.48
N MET A 300 -17.50 15.53 -19.48
CA MET A 300 -17.64 16.96 -19.28
C MET A 300 -16.29 17.67 -19.45
N TRP A 301 -16.33 18.98 -19.68
CA TRP A 301 -15.13 19.79 -19.85
C TRP A 301 -14.29 19.85 -18.56
N ALA A 302 -14.95 20.15 -17.46
CA ALA A 302 -14.45 20.06 -16.09
C ALA A 302 -15.38 19.17 -15.25
N GLU A 303 -15.14 19.09 -13.94
CA GLU A 303 -16.10 18.59 -12.96
C GLU A 303 -16.76 19.79 -12.28
N PRO A 304 -17.87 20.33 -12.84
CA PRO A 304 -18.46 21.56 -12.36
C PRO A 304 -19.17 21.38 -11.00
N ASP A 305 -19.28 22.47 -10.25
CA ASP A 305 -20.20 22.53 -9.11
C ASP A 305 -21.64 22.29 -9.58
N CYS A 306 -22.40 21.54 -8.79
CA CYS A 306 -23.74 21.12 -9.17
C CYS A 306 -24.87 22.08 -8.73
N ASN A 307 -24.55 23.14 -7.99
CA ASN A 307 -25.53 24.05 -7.40
C ASN A 307 -25.45 25.47 -7.98
N LEU A 308 -24.24 25.95 -8.25
CA LEU A 308 -23.99 27.35 -8.61
C LEU A 308 -24.24 27.66 -10.09
N ILE A 309 -23.94 26.71 -10.97
CA ILE A 309 -24.02 26.94 -12.41
C ILE A 309 -25.45 26.78 -12.92
N ASP A 310 -25.82 27.57 -13.92
CA ASP A 310 -27.12 27.48 -14.57
C ASP A 310 -27.22 26.27 -15.52
N GLY A 311 -28.43 26.04 -16.04
CA GLY A 311 -28.68 24.93 -16.96
C GLY A 311 -27.87 25.03 -18.26
N GLU A 312 -27.66 26.22 -18.79
CA GLU A 312 -26.86 26.40 -20.00
C GLU A 312 -25.39 26.07 -19.76
N SER A 313 -24.82 26.47 -18.61
CA SER A 313 -23.46 26.10 -18.22
C SER A 313 -23.30 24.58 -18.13
N TRP A 314 -24.28 23.88 -17.56
CA TRP A 314 -24.31 22.40 -17.55
C TRP A 314 -24.28 21.82 -18.96
N VAL A 315 -25.13 22.34 -19.86
CA VAL A 315 -25.15 21.93 -21.26
C VAL A 315 -23.79 22.15 -21.92
N ARG A 316 -23.13 23.28 -21.67
CA ARG A 316 -21.80 23.60 -22.22
C ARG A 316 -20.70 22.69 -21.71
N GLN A 317 -20.71 22.34 -20.43
CA GLN A 317 -19.76 21.39 -19.84
C GLN A 317 -19.84 20.04 -20.57
N ILE A 318 -21.05 19.51 -20.77
CA ILE A 318 -21.27 18.25 -21.49
C ILE A 318 -20.96 18.38 -22.97
N LEU A 319 -21.44 19.44 -23.63
CA LEU A 319 -21.26 19.65 -25.06
C LEU A 319 -19.78 19.72 -25.44
N TYR A 320 -19.00 20.55 -24.74
CA TYR A 320 -17.59 20.70 -25.03
C TYR A 320 -16.78 19.46 -24.63
N GLY A 321 -17.08 18.84 -23.49
CA GLY A 321 -16.44 17.60 -23.07
C GLY A 321 -16.68 16.46 -24.07
N LYS A 322 -17.94 16.18 -24.41
CA LYS A 322 -18.30 15.14 -25.39
C LYS A 322 -17.76 15.43 -26.78
N LYS A 323 -17.73 16.70 -27.21
CA LYS A 323 -17.15 17.07 -28.51
C LYS A 323 -15.66 16.73 -28.53
N TYR A 324 -14.90 17.18 -27.53
CA TYR A 324 -13.47 16.92 -27.44
C TYR A 324 -13.15 15.41 -27.46
N PHE A 325 -13.88 14.60 -26.69
CA PHE A 325 -13.62 13.15 -26.65
C PHE A 325 -14.03 12.38 -27.92
N LYS A 326 -14.83 12.98 -28.81
CA LYS A 326 -15.19 12.37 -30.10
C LYS A 326 -14.14 12.62 -31.18
N GLU A 327 -13.33 13.66 -31.04
CA GLU A 327 -12.28 14.08 -31.99
C GLU A 327 -10.96 13.29 -31.77
#